data_AF-A0A4S3JRC8-F1
#
_entry.id   AF-A0A4S3JRC8-F1
#
_cell.length_a   1.000
_cell.length_b   1.000
_cell.length_c   1.000
_cell.angle_alpha   90.00
_cell.angle_beta   90.00
_cell.angle_gamma   90.00
#
_symmetry.space_group_name_H-M   'P 1'
#
loop_
_entity.id
_entity.type
_entity.pdbx_description
1 polymer ?
#
loop_
_entity_poly.entity_id
_entity_poly.type
_entity_poly.pdbx_seq_one_letter_code
_entity_poly.pdbx_strand_id
1 'polypeptide(L)'
;MAPKVNSTQLTTQLILSGGEHRRSYETVLPLATDLKLSVDTSCKRNRVHCVGKKVRNYEGSGNILISWRHGKMKQIVKDLGYEDPPEYPEDRYDLIWTLPFPYDNITDIRSEGCPDLDKPTALNVQV
;
A
#
# COMPACT_ATOMS: atom_id res chain seq x y z
N MET A 1 -17.60 29.78 -1.47
CA MET A 1 -17.85 28.39 -1.04
C MET A 1 -16.53 27.89 -0.45
N ALA A 2 -16.44 27.84 0.88
CA ALA A 2 -15.18 27.60 1.58
C ALA A 2 -14.81 26.11 1.57
N PRO A 3 -13.53 25.73 1.42
CA PRO A 3 -13.10 24.35 1.54
C PRO A 3 -13.19 23.92 3.01
N LYS A 4 -13.99 22.88 3.28
CA LYS A 4 -14.04 22.23 4.59
C LYS A 4 -12.75 21.44 4.78
N VAL A 5 -11.87 21.95 5.64
CA VAL A 5 -10.76 21.19 6.22
C VAL A 5 -11.36 20.15 7.18
N ASN A 6 -10.98 18.88 7.08
CA ASN A 6 -10.62 18.00 8.21
C ASN A 6 -10.58 16.51 7.84
N SER A 7 -9.52 15.87 8.36
CA SER A 7 -9.26 14.42 8.48
C SER A 7 -8.56 13.72 7.31
N THR A 8 -7.24 13.66 7.41
CA THR A 8 -6.37 12.77 6.63
C THR A 8 -6.68 11.32 6.99
N GLN A 9 -7.56 10.64 6.26
CA GLN A 9 -7.73 9.19 6.41
C GLN A 9 -6.69 8.46 5.55
N LEU A 10 -5.54 8.13 6.15
CA LEU A 10 -4.64 7.11 5.62
C LEU A 10 -5.23 5.72 5.93
N THR A 11 -5.92 5.17 4.95
CA THR A 11 -6.53 3.84 5.03
C THR A 11 -5.46 2.77 4.84
N THR A 12 -5.03 2.12 5.91
CA THR A 12 -4.10 0.96 5.89
C THR A 12 -4.86 -0.34 6.24
N GLN A 13 -4.40 -1.58 5.93
CA GLN A 13 -5.26 -2.82 5.96
C GLN A 13 -4.74 -4.13 6.65
N LEU A 14 -5.67 -4.77 7.42
CA LEU A 14 -5.97 -6.16 7.97
C LEU A 14 -4.96 -7.17 8.58
N ILE A 15 -5.36 -7.75 9.74
CA ILE A 15 -5.16 -9.19 10.13
C ILE A 15 -6.46 -9.88 10.58
N LEU A 16 -6.65 -11.11 10.13
CA LEU A 16 -7.43 -12.17 10.78
C LEU A 16 -6.67 -12.80 11.97
N SER A 17 -7.31 -12.90 13.13
CA SER A 17 -6.80 -13.64 14.29
C SER A 17 -6.46 -15.10 13.93
N GLY A 18 -5.16 -15.37 13.78
CA GLY A 18 -4.64 -16.70 13.43
C GLY A 18 -3.28 -16.62 12.73
N GLY A 19 -2.21 -16.67 13.52
CA GLY A 19 -0.88 -17.23 13.20
C GLY A 19 -0.03 -16.63 12.09
N GLU A 20 -0.52 -16.47 10.85
CA GLU A 20 0.35 -16.31 9.67
C GLU A 20 0.10 -15.05 8.83
N HIS A 21 -0.91 -14.26 9.19
CA HIS A 21 -1.40 -13.18 8.34
C HIS A 21 -1.33 -11.81 9.03
N ARG A 22 -0.45 -11.70 10.03
CA ARG A 22 -0.29 -10.51 10.88
C ARG A 22 0.56 -9.39 10.29
N ARG A 23 1.52 -9.77 9.45
CA ARG A 23 2.60 -8.88 9.03
C ARG A 23 2.10 -7.61 8.34
N SER A 24 1.23 -7.71 7.34
CA SER A 24 0.78 -6.51 6.59
C SER A 24 0.12 -5.44 7.47
N TYR A 25 -0.68 -5.85 8.45
CA TYR A 25 -1.28 -4.95 9.44
C TYR A 25 -0.29 -4.46 10.48
N GLU A 26 0.54 -5.35 11.01
CA GLU A 26 1.56 -4.97 12.01
C GLU A 26 2.54 -3.94 11.42
N THR A 27 2.82 -3.99 10.12
CA THR A 27 3.60 -2.98 9.40
C THR A 27 2.97 -1.58 9.47
N VAL A 28 1.65 -1.48 9.40
CA VAL A 28 0.93 -0.19 9.31
C VAL A 28 0.31 0.28 10.61
N LEU A 29 0.15 -0.63 11.58
CA LEU A 29 -0.51 -0.35 12.86
C LEU A 29 0.18 0.76 13.66
N PRO A 30 1.52 0.83 13.80
CA PRO A 30 2.16 1.92 14.52
C PRO A 30 1.83 3.29 13.92
N LEU A 31 1.90 3.40 12.59
CA LEU A 31 1.58 4.64 11.87
C LEU A 31 0.10 5.01 12.00
N ALA A 32 -0.80 4.05 11.85
CA ALA A 32 -2.24 4.29 12.03
C ALA A 32 -2.56 4.75 13.46
N THR A 33 -1.89 4.17 14.46
CA THR A 33 -2.06 4.56 15.87
C THR A 33 -1.60 5.99 16.12
N ASP A 34 -0.41 6.36 15.62
CA ASP A 34 0.14 7.71 15.76
C ASP A 34 -0.77 8.77 15.10
N LEU A 35 -1.29 8.45 13.92
CA LEU A 35 -2.22 9.31 13.18
C LEU A 35 -3.67 9.26 13.70
N LYS A 36 -3.97 8.42 14.70
CA LYS A 36 -5.32 8.20 15.25
C LYS A 36 -6.34 7.74 14.18
N LEU A 37 -5.89 6.87 13.29
CA LEU A 37 -6.68 6.32 12.19
C LEU A 37 -7.03 4.86 12.43
N SER A 38 -8.16 4.44 11.86
CA SER A 38 -8.51 3.03 11.79
C SER A 38 -7.88 2.40 10.55
N VAL A 39 -7.47 1.15 10.73
CA VAL A 39 -6.97 0.29 9.66
C VAL A 39 -8.21 -0.39 9.04
N ASP A 40 -8.57 -0.10 7.79
CA ASP A 40 -9.70 -0.75 7.10
C ASP A 40 -9.32 -2.19 6.79
N THR A 41 -10.09 -3.16 7.26
CA THR A 41 -9.73 -4.56 7.16
C THR A 41 -10.67 -5.42 6.31
N SER A 42 -11.57 -4.81 5.53
CA SER A 42 -12.70 -5.55 4.94
C SER A 42 -12.36 -6.37 3.68
N CYS A 43 -11.19 -6.18 3.05
CA CYS A 43 -10.80 -6.96 1.86
C CYS A 43 -10.00 -8.21 2.22
N LYS A 44 -10.41 -9.36 1.66
CA LYS A 44 -9.72 -10.63 1.86
C LYS A 44 -8.41 -10.70 1.05
N ARG A 45 -7.40 -11.38 1.59
CA ARG A 45 -6.04 -11.55 1.01
C ARG A 45 -6.01 -11.90 -0.49
N ASN A 46 -6.92 -12.76 -0.94
CA ASN A 46 -6.97 -13.23 -2.32
C ASN A 46 -7.91 -12.41 -3.22
N ARG A 47 -8.55 -11.37 -2.69
CA ARG A 47 -9.51 -10.53 -3.42
C ARG A 47 -8.92 -9.16 -3.72
N VAL A 48 -7.88 -9.12 -4.56
CA VAL A 48 -7.20 -7.88 -4.95
C VAL A 48 -8.14 -6.82 -5.56
N HIS A 49 -9.15 -7.24 -6.33
CA HIS A 49 -10.16 -6.32 -6.91
C HIS A 49 -10.99 -5.58 -5.85
N CYS A 50 -11.08 -6.12 -4.63
CA CYS A 50 -11.72 -5.41 -3.52
C CYS A 50 -10.95 -4.13 -3.16
N VAL A 51 -9.61 -4.19 -3.21
CA VAL A 51 -8.73 -3.07 -2.90
C VAL A 51 -8.89 -1.98 -3.95
N GLY A 52 -8.78 -2.31 -5.25
CA GLY A 52 -8.91 -1.31 -6.30
C GLY A 52 -10.31 -0.69 -6.38
N LYS A 53 -11.38 -1.46 -6.06
CA LYS A 53 -12.73 -0.89 -5.89
C LYS A 53 -12.79 0.12 -4.74
N LYS A 54 -12.16 -0.17 -3.59
CA LYS A 54 -12.14 0.76 -2.46
C LYS A 54 -11.36 2.03 -2.76
N VAL A 55 -10.18 1.91 -3.38
CA VAL A 55 -9.37 3.07 -3.77
C VAL A 55 -10.15 3.98 -4.71
N ARG A 56 -10.81 3.43 -5.73
CA ARG A 56 -11.62 4.21 -6.68
C ARG A 56 -12.85 4.87 -6.05
N ASN A 57 -13.42 4.25 -5.01
CA ASN A 57 -14.59 4.77 -4.31
C ASN A 57 -14.23 5.65 -3.10
N TYR A 58 -12.95 5.88 -2.84
CA TYR A 58 -12.52 6.72 -1.73
C TYR A 58 -12.67 8.20 -2.11
N GLU A 59 -13.57 8.90 -1.43
CA GLU A 59 -13.87 10.32 -1.64
C GLU A 59 -13.14 11.23 -0.63
N GLY A 60 -12.34 10.65 0.27
CA GLY A 60 -11.59 11.40 1.27
C GLY A 60 -10.42 12.18 0.68
N SER A 61 -9.93 13.16 1.42
CA SER A 61 -8.71 13.88 1.08
C SER A 61 -7.47 13.18 1.64
N GLY A 62 -6.37 13.23 0.92
CA GLY A 62 -5.06 12.72 1.37
C GLY A 62 -4.62 11.48 0.59
N ASN A 63 -3.60 10.82 1.13
CA ASN A 63 -3.01 9.65 0.51
C ASN A 63 -3.60 8.37 1.10
N ILE A 64 -3.61 7.30 0.29
CA ILE A 64 -3.99 5.96 0.72
C ILE A 64 -2.70 5.14 0.83
N LEU A 65 -2.50 4.45 1.96
CA LEU A 65 -1.34 3.58 2.16
C LEU A 65 -1.79 2.12 2.19
N ILE A 66 -1.40 1.35 1.18
CA ILE A 66 -1.77 -0.07 1.07
C ILE A 66 -0.57 -0.91 1.51
N SER A 67 -0.76 -1.76 2.52
CA SER A 67 0.20 -2.80 2.89
C SER A 67 -0.37 -4.16 2.53
N TRP A 68 0.38 -4.94 1.74
CA TRP A 68 -0.09 -6.21 1.20
C TRP A 68 1.08 -7.16 0.94
N ARG A 69 0.77 -8.42 0.58
CA ARG A 69 1.79 -9.42 0.22
C ARG A 69 2.43 -9.06 -1.14
N HIS A 70 3.77 -9.12 -1.23
CA HIS A 70 4.55 -8.84 -2.45
C HIS A 70 3.95 -9.48 -3.72
N GLY A 71 3.64 -10.78 -3.68
CA GLY A 71 3.15 -11.54 -4.85
C GLY A 71 1.73 -11.18 -5.31
N LYS A 72 1.13 -10.13 -4.74
CA LYS A 72 -0.15 -9.55 -5.14
C LYS A 72 -0.08 -8.06 -5.45
N MET A 73 1.07 -7.41 -5.24
CA MET A 73 1.26 -5.98 -5.48
C MET A 73 1.05 -5.61 -6.95
N LYS A 74 1.67 -6.32 -7.89
CA LYS A 74 1.44 -6.12 -9.33
C LYS A 74 -0.04 -6.22 -9.69
N GLN A 75 -0.75 -7.20 -9.15
CA GLN A 75 -2.17 -7.40 -9.44
C GLN A 75 -3.04 -6.25 -8.90
N ILE A 76 -2.70 -5.68 -7.74
CA ILE A 76 -3.38 -4.50 -7.19
C ILE A 76 -3.12 -3.29 -8.09
N VAL A 77 -1.86 -3.01 -8.43
CA VAL A 77 -1.49 -1.86 -9.26
C VAL A 77 -2.12 -1.94 -10.65
N LYS A 78 -2.20 -3.13 -11.23
CA LYS A 78 -2.92 -3.35 -12.48
C LYS A 78 -4.43 -3.10 -12.39
N ASP A 79 -5.06 -3.47 -11.28
CA ASP A 79 -6.49 -3.19 -11.04
C ASP A 79 -6.77 -1.69 -10.82
N LEU A 80 -5.76 -0.92 -10.41
CA LEU A 80 -5.86 0.53 -10.24
C LEU A 80 -5.80 1.31 -11.56
N GLY A 81 -5.04 0.82 -12.54
CA GLY A 81 -4.97 1.44 -13.87
C GLY A 81 -3.65 1.30 -14.62
N TYR A 82 -2.59 0.77 -13.99
CA TYR A 82 -1.31 0.58 -14.67
C TYR A 82 -1.31 -0.75 -15.45
N GLU A 83 -1.36 -0.67 -16.79
CA GLU A 83 -1.48 -1.83 -17.68
C GLU A 83 -0.38 -2.90 -17.53
N ASP A 84 0.88 -2.47 -17.36
CA ASP A 84 2.03 -3.37 -17.20
C ASP A 84 2.95 -2.94 -16.05
N PRO A 85 2.54 -3.18 -14.79
CA PRO A 85 3.37 -2.86 -13.65
C PRO A 85 4.53 -3.84 -13.51
N PRO A 86 5.68 -3.39 -12.97
CA PRO A 86 6.78 -4.29 -12.64
C PRO A 86 6.36 -5.34 -11.59
N GLU A 87 7.13 -6.43 -11.50
CA GLU A 87 6.99 -7.37 -10.40
C GLU A 87 7.57 -6.78 -9.11
N TYR A 88 6.91 -7.05 -7.99
CA TYR A 88 7.49 -6.72 -6.68
C TYR A 88 8.56 -7.77 -6.35
N PRO A 89 9.80 -7.37 -6.02
CA PRO A 89 10.89 -8.33 -5.76
C PRO A 89 10.54 -9.33 -4.64
N GLU A 90 10.71 -10.62 -4.91
CA GLU A 90 10.35 -11.72 -3.99
C GLU A 90 11.13 -11.71 -2.66
N ASP A 91 12.36 -11.19 -2.68
CA ASP A 91 13.27 -11.14 -1.53
C ASP A 91 13.19 -9.83 -0.73
N ARG A 92 12.28 -8.92 -1.12
CA ARG A 92 12.06 -7.62 -0.49
C ARG A 92 10.71 -7.55 0.21
N TYR A 93 10.66 -6.78 1.29
CA TYR A 93 9.48 -6.62 2.15
C TYR A 93 9.27 -5.17 2.61
N ASP A 94 10.17 -4.28 2.20
CA ASP A 94 10.40 -2.93 2.71
C ASP A 94 10.22 -1.85 1.63
N LEU A 95 9.86 -2.23 0.40
CA LEU A 95 9.68 -1.27 -0.69
C LEU A 95 8.30 -0.62 -0.64
N ILE A 96 8.31 0.70 -0.78
CA ILE A 96 7.16 1.56 -0.93
C ILE A 96 7.09 1.99 -2.39
N TRP A 97 5.95 1.72 -3.03
CA TRP A 97 5.66 2.17 -4.39
C TRP A 97 4.71 3.37 -4.32
N THR A 98 5.09 4.47 -4.97
CA THR A 98 4.26 5.68 -5.01
C THR A 98 3.55 5.79 -6.35
N LEU A 99 2.22 5.75 -6.29
CA LEU A 99 1.34 5.86 -7.44
C LEU A 99 0.46 7.11 -7.27
N PRO A 100 0.81 8.24 -7.90
CA PRO A 100 -0.09 9.40 -7.92
C PRO A 100 -1.31 9.10 -8.80
N PHE A 101 -2.43 9.78 -8.53
CA PHE A 101 -3.58 9.75 -9.44
C PHE A 101 -3.13 10.21 -10.85
N PRO A 102 -3.48 9.49 -11.93
CA PRO A 102 -4.58 8.53 -12.08
C PRO A 102 -4.23 7.05 -11.81
N TYR A 103 -3.11 6.77 -11.14
CA TYR A 103 -2.63 5.42 -10.78
C TYR A 103 -2.19 4.56 -11.97
N ASP A 104 -1.85 5.20 -13.08
CA ASP A 104 -1.41 4.58 -14.33
C ASP A 104 0.11 4.34 -14.37
N ASN A 105 0.87 4.88 -13.43
CA ASN A 105 2.31 4.66 -13.30
C ASN A 105 2.80 4.61 -11.84
N ILE A 106 4.01 4.06 -11.67
CA ILE A 106 4.77 4.17 -10.42
C ILE A 106 5.82 5.25 -10.63
N THR A 107 5.78 6.31 -9.83
CA THR A 107 6.69 7.46 -9.97
C THR A 107 7.90 7.39 -9.04
N ASP A 108 7.81 6.58 -7.99
CA ASP A 108 8.88 6.40 -7.02
C ASP A 108 8.80 4.98 -6.41
N ILE A 109 9.98 4.36 -6.27
CA ILE A 109 10.16 3.09 -5.56
C ILE A 109 11.30 3.30 -4.59
N ARG A 110 11.00 3.25 -3.30
CA ARG A 110 12.00 3.49 -2.26
C ARG A 110 11.91 2.49 -1.13
N SER A 111 13.02 2.36 -0.43
CA SER A 111 13.13 1.77 0.90
C SER A 111 13.48 2.89 1.87
N GLU A 112 13.08 2.80 3.13
CA GLU A 112 13.41 3.82 4.13
C GLU A 112 14.89 3.72 4.58
N GLY A 113 15.62 2.70 4.14
CA GLY A 113 17.07 2.60 4.33
C GLY A 113 17.47 2.39 5.78
N CYS A 114 16.65 1.66 6.53
CA CYS A 114 16.84 1.34 7.95
C CYS A 114 18.12 0.51 8.12
N PRO A 115 19.16 1.07 8.77
CA PRO A 115 20.41 0.34 9.01
C PRO A 115 20.12 -0.97 9.75
N ASP A 116 20.84 -2.03 9.37
CA ASP A 116 20.73 -3.39 9.92
C ASP A 116 19.40 -4.13 9.67
N LEU A 117 18.43 -3.49 9.00
CA LEU A 117 17.14 -4.10 8.62
C LEU A 117 16.97 -4.19 7.11
N ASP A 118 17.33 -3.13 6.38
CA ASP A 118 17.13 -3.06 4.94
C ASP A 118 18.34 -3.62 4.19
N LYS A 119 18.08 -4.51 3.22
CA LYS A 119 19.13 -5.04 2.35
C LYS A 119 19.47 -3.99 1.28
N PRO A 120 20.74 -3.56 1.15
CA PRO A 120 21.15 -2.71 0.04
C PRO A 120 21.23 -3.56 -1.23
N THR A 121 20.10 -3.71 -1.92
CA THR A 121 20.06 -4.29 -3.26
C THR A 121 19.68 -3.20 -4.26
N ALA A 122 20.43 -3.10 -5.36
CA ALA A 122 20.12 -2.21 -6.47
C ALA A 122 18.72 -2.52 -7.01
N LEU A 123 17.83 -1.53 -6.98
CA LEU A 123 16.51 -1.62 -7.58
C LEU A 123 16.68 -1.56 -9.10
N ASN A 124 16.69 -2.71 -9.77
CA ASN A 124 16.63 -2.78 -11.23
C ASN A 124 15.19 -2.48 -11.66
N VAL A 125 14.83 -1.19 -11.66
CA VAL A 125 13.60 -0.72 -12.32
C VAL A 125 13.93 -0.63 -13.80
N GLN A 126 13.58 -1.65 -14.58
CA GLN A 126 13.54 -1.51 -16.03
C GLN A 126 12.38 -0.56 -16.34
N VAL A 127 12.75 0.64 -16.80
CA VAL A 127 11.86 1.67 -17.33
C VAL A 127 11.48 1.31 -18.77
#